data_AF-A0A7J7CDD2-F1
#
_entry.id   AF-A0A7J7CDD2-F1
#
_cell.length_a   1.000
_cell.length_b   1.000
_cell.length_c   1.000
_cell.angle_alpha   90.00
_cell.angle_beta   90.00
_cell.angle_gamma   90.00
#
_symmetry.space_group_name_H-M   'P 1'
#
loop_
_entity.id
_entity.type
_entity.pdbx_description
1 polymer ?
#
loop_
_entity_poly.entity_id
_entity_poly.type
_entity_poly.pdbx_seq_one_letter_code
_entity_poly.pdbx_strand_id
1 'polypeptide(L)'
;MALNNGLRSASRLLTTSKSLLSTPVKREIHSSGMRMGGGHAHGHDEPFYLHAKHMYNLDRMKYQKVKMPLAVLAAFSIGVGVPIYAVVFQQRKTASG
;
A
#
# COMPACT_ATOMS: atom_id res chain seq x y z
N MET A 1 28.08 -18.22 22.42
CA MET A 1 26.77 -18.86 22.57
C MET A 1 26.36 -18.78 24.03
N ALA A 2 25.22 -18.15 24.33
CA ALA A 2 24.50 -18.28 25.61
C ALA A 2 23.06 -17.77 25.41
N LEU A 3 22.09 -18.61 25.73
CA LEU A 3 20.64 -18.48 25.52
C LEU A 3 19.97 -18.31 26.90
N ASN A 4 18.99 -17.40 27.05
CA ASN A 4 17.59 -17.78 27.36
C ASN A 4 16.65 -16.59 27.69
N ASN A 5 15.44 -16.69 27.11
CA ASN A 5 14.09 -16.55 27.66
C ASN A 5 13.72 -15.37 28.59
N GLY A 6 13.20 -14.29 27.99
CA GLY A 6 12.53 -13.17 28.69
C GLY A 6 11.03 -13.00 28.42
N LEU A 7 10.33 -14.00 27.85
CA LEU A 7 8.88 -13.96 27.62
C LEU A 7 8.11 -14.28 28.92
N ARG A 8 8.00 -13.33 29.86
CA ARG A 8 7.10 -13.47 31.02
C ARG A 8 6.74 -12.16 31.72
N SER A 9 6.22 -11.16 31.01
CA SER A 9 5.53 -10.03 31.67
C SER A 9 4.63 -9.24 30.73
N ALA A 10 3.47 -9.79 30.35
CA ALA A 10 2.46 -9.07 29.56
C ALA A 10 1.01 -9.53 29.85
N SER A 11 0.71 -9.98 31.07
CA SER A 11 -0.61 -10.54 31.41
C SER A 11 -1.37 -9.82 32.53
N ARG A 12 -1.03 -8.56 32.86
CA ARG A 12 -1.73 -7.79 33.92
C ARG A 12 -2.28 -6.42 33.50
N LEU A 13 -2.64 -6.25 32.23
CA LEU A 13 -3.34 -5.03 31.76
C LEU A 13 -4.71 -5.30 31.12
N LEU A 14 -5.26 -6.51 31.27
CA LEU A 14 -6.59 -6.87 30.74
C LEU A 14 -7.73 -6.82 31.77
N THR A 15 -7.47 -6.30 32.97
CA THR A 15 -8.46 -6.18 34.04
C THR A 15 -8.57 -4.75 34.51
N THR A 16 -9.26 -3.91 33.75
CA THR A 16 -10.13 -2.79 34.21
C THR A 16 -10.56 -1.99 32.98
N SER A 17 -11.79 -2.23 32.51
CA SER A 17 -12.72 -1.23 31.92
C SER A 17 -13.95 -1.97 31.39
N LYS A 18 -14.86 -2.30 32.31
CA LYS A 18 -16.26 -2.54 31.98
C LYS A 18 -16.89 -1.20 31.58
N SER A 19 -17.82 -1.28 30.64
CA SER A 19 -18.74 -0.24 30.17
C SER A 19 -18.14 0.96 29.44
N LEU A 20 -17.87 0.78 28.15
CA LEU A 20 -18.57 1.57 27.13
C LEU A 20 -19.05 0.59 26.05
N LEU A 21 -20.26 0.11 26.28
CA LEU A 21 -21.04 -0.72 25.37
C LEU A 21 -21.35 0.12 24.11
N SER A 22 -20.39 0.23 23.18
CA SER A 22 -20.74 0.48 21.80
C SER A 22 -21.40 -0.80 21.32
N THR A 23 -22.70 -0.76 21.08
CA THR A 23 -23.36 -1.74 20.24
C THR A 23 -22.46 -1.99 19.02
N PRO A 24 -22.09 -3.25 18.70
CA PRO A 24 -21.56 -3.52 17.38
C PRO A 24 -22.74 -3.28 16.45
N VAL A 25 -22.85 -2.06 15.92
CA VAL A 25 -23.63 -1.82 14.70
C VAL A 25 -23.19 -2.93 13.78
N LYS A 26 -24.13 -3.81 13.40
CA LYS A 26 -23.93 -4.82 12.39
C LYS A 26 -23.52 -4.06 11.14
N ARG A 27 -22.22 -3.83 10.97
CA ARG A 27 -21.64 -3.34 9.74
C ARG A 27 -21.66 -4.55 8.84
N GLU A 28 -22.84 -4.81 8.31
CA GLU A 28 -23.05 -5.72 7.22
C GLU A 28 -22.15 -5.20 6.10
N ILE A 29 -21.06 -5.91 5.84
CA ILE A 29 -20.24 -5.64 4.67
C ILE A 29 -21.17 -5.99 3.52
N HIS A 30 -21.86 -4.99 3.00
CA HIS A 30 -22.58 -5.11 1.74
C HIS A 30 -21.49 -5.39 0.72
N SER A 31 -21.30 -6.67 0.41
CA SER A 31 -20.73 -7.11 -0.84
C SER A 31 -21.68 -6.61 -1.92
N SER A 32 -21.54 -5.34 -2.29
CA SER A 32 -22.04 -4.88 -3.57
C SER A 32 -21.25 -5.69 -4.58
N GLY A 33 -21.90 -6.75 -5.08
CA GLY A 33 -21.33 -7.64 -6.09
C GLY A 33 -20.60 -6.80 -7.11
N MET A 34 -19.39 -7.22 -7.44
CA MET A 34 -18.63 -6.72 -8.58
C MET A 34 -19.60 -6.60 -9.75
N ARG A 35 -20.02 -5.37 -10.06
CA ARG A 35 -20.72 -5.09 -11.31
C ARG A 35 -19.66 -5.26 -12.38
N MET A 36 -19.54 -6.49 -12.87
CA MET A 36 -18.85 -6.82 -14.10
C MET A 36 -19.65 -6.18 -15.23
N GLY A 37 -19.49 -4.86 -15.36
CA GLY A 37 -19.95 -4.09 -16.52
C GLY A 37 -18.97 -4.30 -17.66
N GLY A 38 -18.79 -5.57 -18.07
CA GLY A 38 -18.24 -5.92 -19.37
C GLY A 38 -19.42 -6.02 -20.32
N GLY A 39 -19.81 -4.89 -20.89
CA GLY A 39 -20.86 -4.85 -21.89
C GLY A 39 -20.46 -5.62 -23.15
N HIS A 40 -21.45 -6.32 -23.69
CA HIS A 40 -21.55 -6.93 -25.02
C HIS A 40 -21.12 -8.38 -25.18
N ALA A 41 -22.15 -9.21 -25.36
CA ALA A 41 -22.07 -10.54 -25.92
C ALA A 41 -21.61 -10.48 -27.39
N HIS A 42 -20.71 -11.40 -27.75
CA HIS A 42 -20.37 -11.86 -29.10
C HIS A 42 -19.47 -10.98 -29.98
N GLY A 43 -18.19 -11.35 -30.09
CA GLY A 43 -17.32 -11.04 -31.24
C GLY A 43 -15.89 -10.61 -30.88
N HIS A 44 -14.94 -11.56 -30.91
CA HIS A 44 -13.47 -11.38 -30.79
C HIS A 44 -12.92 -10.95 -29.41
N ASP A 45 -12.71 -11.94 -28.54
CA ASP A 45 -12.11 -11.83 -27.21
C ASP A 45 -10.59 -11.55 -27.24
N GLU A 46 -10.17 -10.42 -27.81
CA GLU A 46 -8.79 -9.95 -27.75
C GLU A 46 -8.68 -8.68 -26.92
N PRO A 47 -7.75 -8.62 -25.95
CA PRO A 47 -7.68 -7.49 -25.04
C PRO A 47 -7.40 -6.21 -25.83
N PHE A 48 -8.04 -5.11 -25.44
CA PHE A 48 -7.93 -3.79 -26.08
C PHE A 48 -6.47 -3.31 -26.35
N TYR A 49 -5.50 -3.86 -25.63
CA TYR A 49 -4.08 -3.56 -25.79
C TYR A 49 -3.38 -4.33 -26.94
N LEU A 50 -3.97 -5.43 -27.44
CA LEU A 50 -3.35 -6.30 -28.45
C LEU A 50 -3.35 -5.67 -29.86
N HIS A 51 -4.42 -4.96 -30.21
CA HIS A 51 -4.57 -4.25 -31.51
C HIS A 51 -4.66 -2.73 -31.35
N ALA A 52 -4.12 -2.19 -30.27
CA ALA A 52 -4.13 -0.74 -30.05
C ALA A 52 -3.24 -0.04 -31.08
N LYS A 53 -3.77 1.02 -31.71
CA LYS A 53 -2.99 1.88 -32.63
C LYS A 53 -1.75 2.52 -31.96
N HIS A 54 -1.80 2.73 -30.65
CA HIS A 54 -0.71 3.32 -29.87
C HIS A 54 -0.28 2.37 -28.77
N MET A 55 1.04 2.22 -28.60
CA MET A 55 1.65 1.32 -27.63
C MET A 55 1.24 1.64 -26.18
N TYR A 56 1.11 2.93 -25.83
CA TYR A 56 0.60 3.34 -24.52
C TYR A 56 -0.70 4.11 -24.67
N ASN A 57 -1.67 3.78 -23.83
CA ASN A 57 -2.94 4.48 -23.75
C ASN A 57 -3.09 5.22 -22.43
N LEU A 58 -2.25 6.25 -22.26
CA LEU A 58 -2.17 7.01 -21.01
C LEU A 58 -3.48 7.77 -20.71
N ASP A 59 -4.16 8.26 -21.73
CA ASP A 59 -5.42 9.03 -21.60
C ASP A 59 -6.58 8.20 -21.05
N ARG A 60 -6.52 6.88 -21.21
CA ARG A 60 -7.53 5.95 -20.68
C ARG A 60 -7.22 5.52 -19.24
N MET A 61 -6.12 5.97 -18.66
CA MET A 61 -5.77 5.66 -17.28
C MET A 61 -6.62 6.47 -16.29
N LYS A 62 -7.39 5.77 -15.45
CA LYS A 62 -8.14 6.41 -14.37
C LYS A 62 -7.21 7.15 -13.41
N TYR A 63 -7.51 8.44 -13.16
CA TYR A 63 -6.74 9.37 -12.34
C TYR A 63 -5.32 9.66 -12.86
N GLN A 64 -5.11 9.66 -14.18
CA GLN A 64 -3.82 9.97 -14.82
C GLN A 64 -3.16 11.25 -14.29
N LYS A 65 -3.92 12.34 -14.18
CA LYS A 65 -3.43 13.64 -13.69
C LYS A 65 -2.89 13.61 -12.26
N VAL A 66 -3.26 12.60 -11.45
CA VAL A 66 -2.75 12.41 -10.09
C VAL A 66 -1.62 11.39 -10.07
N LYS A 67 -1.78 10.27 -10.79
CA LYS A 67 -0.79 9.19 -10.80
C LYS A 67 0.54 9.59 -11.43
N MET A 68 0.51 10.35 -12.54
CA MET A 68 1.73 10.77 -13.21
C MET A 68 2.62 11.66 -12.33
N PRO A 69 2.13 12.77 -11.74
CA PRO A 69 2.97 13.58 -10.86
C PRO A 69 3.36 12.85 -9.57
N LEU A 70 2.49 12.00 -9.01
CA LEU A 70 2.82 11.20 -7.84
C LEU A 70 3.97 10.21 -8.12
N ALA A 71 3.95 9.58 -9.30
CA ALA A 71 5.01 8.66 -9.72
C ALA A 71 6.34 9.40 -9.91
N VAL A 72 6.31 10.58 -10.53
CA VAL A 72 7.51 11.43 -10.69
C VAL A 72 8.06 11.87 -9.33
N LEU A 73 7.19 12.32 -8.42
CA LEU A 73 7.60 12.72 -7.07
C LEU A 73 8.21 11.54 -6.32
N ALA A 74 7.58 10.36 -6.35
CA ALA A 74 8.11 9.18 -5.70
C ALA A 74 9.49 8.78 -6.24
N ALA A 75 9.66 8.75 -7.56
CA ALA A 75 10.95 8.43 -8.18
C ALA A 75 12.04 9.44 -7.78
N PHE A 76 11.71 10.73 -7.80
CA PHE A 76 12.63 11.79 -7.38
C PHE A 76 12.99 11.68 -5.89
N SER A 77 12.00 11.46 -5.02
CA SER A 77 12.21 11.30 -3.58
C SER A 77 13.13 10.12 -3.27
N ILE A 78 13.02 9.00 -3.99
CA ILE A 78 13.93 7.86 -3.83
C ILE A 78 15.33 8.22 -4.33
N GLY A 79 15.43 8.87 -5.50
CA GLY A 79 16.70 9.29 -6.10
C GLY A 79 17.53 10.22 -5.21
N VAL A 80 16.87 11.09 -4.44
CA VAL A 80 17.56 12.01 -3.50
C VAL A 80 17.66 11.43 -2.08
N GLY A 81 16.61 10.74 -1.61
CA GLY A 81 16.54 10.24 -0.24
C GLY A 81 17.55 9.14 0.05
N VAL A 82 17.78 8.22 -0.90
CA VAL A 82 18.72 7.10 -0.70
C VAL A 82 20.17 7.58 -0.52
N PRO A 83 20.72 8.46 -1.37
CA PRO A 83 22.07 8.99 -1.15
C PRO A 83 22.25 9.74 0.17
N ILE A 84 21.28 10.58 0.56
CA ILE A 84 21.33 11.33 1.83
C ILE A 84 21.37 10.36 3.00
N TYR A 85 20.47 9.37 2.99
CA TYR A 85 20.43 8.36 4.04
C TYR A 85 21.74 7.58 4.13
N ALA A 86 22.34 7.21 3.00
CA ALA A 86 23.62 6.51 2.96
C ALA A 86 24.75 7.34 3.61
N VAL A 87 24.80 8.65 3.36
CA VAL A 87 25.79 9.56 3.99
C VAL A 87 25.56 9.65 5.50
N VAL A 88 24.31 9.87 5.94
CA VAL A 88 23.97 9.92 7.38
C VAL A 88 24.34 8.62 8.07
N PHE A 89 24.06 7.48 7.43
CA PHE A 89 24.41 6.18 7.97
C PHE A 89 25.92 6.00 8.11
N GLN A 90 26.71 6.46 7.13
CA GLN A 90 28.18 6.42 7.22
C GLN A 90 28.72 7.32 8.33
N GLN A 91 28.23 8.57 8.43
CA GLN A 91 28.63 9.49 9.50
C GLN A 91 28.32 8.93 10.89
N ARG A 92 27.17 8.27 11.06
CA ARG A 92 26.80 7.61 12.34
C ARG A 92 27.74 6.46 12.71
N LYS A 93 28.30 5.75 11.74
CA LYS A 93 29.31 4.71 11.99
C LYS A 93 30.67 5.30 12.39
N THR A 94 31.04 6.44 11.81
CA THR A 94 32.32 7.11 12.11
C THR A 94 32.29 7.87 13.44
N ALA A 95 31.14 8.42 13.82
CA ALA A 95 30.99 9.21 15.06
C ALA A 95 30.99 8.38 16.36
N SER A 96 30.87 7.05 16.28
CA SER A 96 30.92 6.16 17.45
C SER A 96 32.33 5.62 17.75
N GLY A 97 33.36 6.22 17.14
CA GLY A 97 34.78 5.94 17.41
C GLY A 97 35.30 6.73 18.60
#